data_AF-A0A8R1EH81-F1
#
_entry.id   AF-A0A8R1EH81-F1
#
_cell.length_a   1.000
_cell.length_b   1.000
_cell.length_c   1.000
_cell.angle_alpha   90.00
_cell.angle_beta   90.00
_cell.angle_gamma   90.00
#
_symmetry.space_group_name_H-M   'P 1'
#
loop_
_entity.id
_entity.type
_entity.pdbx_description
1 polymer ?
#
loop_
_entity_poly.entity_id
_entity_poly.type
_entity_poly.pdbx_seq_one_letter_code
_entity_poly.pdbx_strand_id
1 'polypeptide(L)'
;KFDSSELPSTSAAALRHEQTPNCQDESRVINMSGVDLLRFYVDQLKASMDRRRMIFTESGLLAVIEDRGDMPFDPSEPPPHSLKRQYESQRFDNLLAQDFCKTCPGFDLFEQMEKAIFYRACSLSYCLLDIAWITVEAFKHESENPQVMFTDGSTCTVNDMSYGWEDEEDICANEKKKLVAHSVSASDA
;
A
#
# COMPACT_ATOMS: atom_id res chain seq x y z
N LYS A 1 2.00 -50.58 25.79
CA LYS A 1 1.04 -49.53 26.24
C LYS A 1 1.11 -48.42 25.23
N PHE A 2 0.10 -48.35 24.37
CA PHE A 2 -0.12 -47.29 23.39
C PHE A 2 -1.45 -46.67 23.82
N ASP A 3 -1.44 -45.36 24.08
CA ASP A 3 -2.57 -44.62 24.60
C ASP A 3 -3.38 -44.06 23.43
N SER A 4 -4.64 -44.48 23.31
CA SER A 4 -5.53 -44.16 22.19
C SER A 4 -6.17 -42.77 22.29
N SER A 5 -5.81 -41.96 23.29
CA SER A 5 -6.44 -40.68 23.60
C SER A 5 -5.89 -39.48 22.80
N GLU A 6 -4.88 -39.66 21.95
CA GLU A 6 -4.27 -38.60 21.13
C GLU A 6 -4.54 -38.71 19.62
N LEU A 7 -5.63 -39.36 19.21
CA LEU A 7 -6.12 -39.28 17.83
C LEU A 7 -7.34 -38.35 17.77
N PRO A 8 -7.26 -37.17 17.11
CA PRO A 8 -8.41 -36.31 16.95
C PRO A 8 -9.44 -37.02 16.07
N SER A 9 -10.56 -37.38 16.70
CA SER A 9 -11.72 -38.01 16.06
C SER A 9 -12.44 -36.99 15.19
N THR A 10 -12.31 -37.12 13.87
CA THR A 10 -13.17 -36.42 12.91
C THR A 10 -14.28 -37.36 12.47
N SER A 11 -15.45 -37.25 13.10
CA SER A 11 -16.68 -37.85 12.61
C SER A 11 -17.86 -36.91 12.85
N ALA A 12 -18.15 -36.15 11.80
CA ALA A 12 -19.44 -35.87 11.20
C ALA A 12 -20.67 -35.47 12.07
N ALA A 13 -21.37 -34.47 11.51
CA ALA A 13 -22.77 -34.11 11.70
C ALA A 13 -23.12 -33.16 12.86
N ALA A 14 -22.96 -31.86 12.59
CA ALA A 14 -23.81 -30.83 13.18
C ALA A 14 -24.44 -30.00 12.05
N LEU A 15 -25.67 -30.38 11.72
CA LEU A 15 -26.79 -29.57 11.25
C LEU A 15 -26.48 -28.31 10.43
N ARG A 16 -26.84 -28.39 9.15
CA ARG A 16 -27.12 -27.25 8.26
C ARG A 16 -28.04 -26.25 8.98
N HIS A 17 -27.52 -25.09 9.30
CA HIS A 17 -28.32 -23.88 9.42
C HIS A 17 -28.06 -23.09 8.13
N GLU A 18 -28.97 -23.22 7.16
CA GLU A 18 -29.08 -22.23 6.08
C GLU A 18 -29.55 -20.93 6.72
N GLN A 19 -28.61 -20.16 7.26
CA GLN A 19 -28.82 -18.73 7.44
C GLN A 19 -28.83 -18.12 6.04
N THR A 20 -30.04 -17.85 5.56
CA THR A 20 -30.26 -16.84 4.54
C THR A 20 -29.62 -15.54 5.05
N PRO A 21 -28.57 -14.99 4.41
CA PRO A 21 -28.09 -13.69 4.80
C PRO A 21 -29.22 -12.71 4.46
N ASN A 22 -29.74 -12.08 5.50
CA ASN A 22 -30.74 -11.02 5.39
C ASN A 22 -30.11 -9.89 4.56
N CYS A 23 -30.42 -9.85 3.26
CA CYS A 23 -29.91 -8.89 2.30
C CYS A 23 -30.65 -7.57 2.49
N GLN A 24 -30.30 -6.84 3.56
CA GLN A 24 -30.67 -5.44 3.77
C GLN A 24 -29.52 -4.71 4.47
N ASP A 25 -28.29 -4.88 4.01
CA ASP A 25 -27.27 -3.85 4.19
C ASP A 25 -27.48 -2.86 3.03
N GLU A 26 -28.16 -1.74 3.29
CA GLU A 26 -28.09 -0.62 2.36
C GLU A 26 -26.62 -0.21 2.28
N SER A 27 -25.98 -0.52 1.14
CA SER A 27 -24.58 -0.16 0.93
C SER A 27 -24.36 1.32 1.22
N ARG A 28 -23.31 1.63 1.99
CA ARG A 28 -22.97 2.99 2.46
C ARG A 28 -23.00 4.06 1.36
N VAL A 29 -22.82 3.68 0.09
CA VAL A 29 -22.85 4.60 -1.05
C VAL A 29 -24.20 5.28 -1.23
N ILE A 30 -25.30 4.57 -0.98
CA ILE A 30 -26.63 5.04 -1.39
C ILE A 30 -27.08 6.26 -0.57
N ASN A 31 -26.45 6.51 0.59
CA ASN A 31 -26.87 7.53 1.55
C ASN A 31 -25.87 8.68 1.78
N MET A 32 -24.73 8.75 1.07
CA MET A 32 -23.73 9.81 1.27
C MET A 32 -23.89 10.97 0.28
N SER A 33 -23.74 12.21 0.75
CA SER A 33 -23.56 13.36 -0.14
C SER A 33 -22.19 13.30 -0.82
N GLY A 34 -22.04 13.95 -1.99
CA GLY A 34 -20.73 14.01 -2.67
C GLY A 34 -19.62 14.64 -1.83
N VAL A 35 -19.96 15.57 -0.92
CA VAL A 35 -19.00 16.19 0.02
C VAL A 35 -18.55 15.19 1.07
N ASP A 36 -19.48 14.41 1.62
CA ASP A 36 -19.15 13.40 2.63
C ASP A 36 -18.35 12.25 2.02
N LEU A 37 -18.64 11.88 0.77
CA LEU A 37 -17.87 10.89 0.03
C LEU A 37 -16.43 11.36 -0.20
N LEU A 38 -16.25 12.61 -0.62
CA LEU A 38 -14.91 13.19 -0.79
C LEU A 38 -14.14 13.24 0.54
N ARG A 39 -14.79 13.67 1.62
CA ARG A 39 -14.20 13.68 2.97
C ARG A 39 -13.77 12.29 3.39
N PHE A 40 -14.63 11.29 3.20
CA PHE A 40 -14.29 9.89 3.48
C PHE A 40 -13.00 9.47 2.78
N TYR A 41 -12.84 9.74 1.47
CA TYR A 41 -11.62 9.37 0.75
C TYR A 41 -10.39 10.13 1.26
N VAL A 42 -10.51 11.43 1.55
CA VAL A 42 -9.41 12.21 2.14
C VAL A 42 -9.00 11.65 3.50
N ASP A 43 -9.97 11.31 4.35
CA ASP A 43 -9.72 10.76 5.68
C ASP A 43 -9.05 9.38 5.60
N GLN A 44 -9.42 8.54 4.63
CA GLN A 44 -8.72 7.27 4.38
C GLN A 44 -7.26 7.48 3.96
N LEU A 45 -6.98 8.44 3.07
CA LEU A 45 -5.62 8.75 2.64
C LEU A 45 -4.77 9.30 3.78
N LYS A 46 -5.32 10.19 4.61
CA LYS A 46 -4.67 10.70 5.83
C LYS A 46 -4.32 9.57 6.80
N ALA A 47 -5.29 8.71 7.09
CA ALA A 47 -5.08 7.56 7.96
C ALA A 47 -4.01 6.60 7.40
N SER A 48 -3.89 6.47 6.07
CA SER A 48 -2.80 5.71 5.45
C SER A 48 -1.43 6.34 5.69
N MET A 49 -1.30 7.68 5.67
CA MET A 49 -0.05 8.36 6.02
C MET A 49 0.32 8.20 7.49
N ASP A 50 -0.64 8.34 8.40
CA ASP A 50 -0.39 8.14 9.83
C ASP A 50 0.04 6.70 10.14
N ARG A 51 -0.54 5.71 9.44
CA ARG A 51 -0.11 4.31 9.53
C ARG A 51 1.31 4.09 9.02
N ARG A 52 1.73 4.76 7.94
CA ARG A 52 3.13 4.70 7.48
C ARG A 52 4.07 5.31 8.51
N ARG A 53 3.69 6.44 9.11
CA ARG A 53 4.45 7.06 10.20
C ARG A 53 4.65 6.08 11.36
N MET A 54 3.62 5.32 11.76
CA MET A 54 3.75 4.31 12.82
C MET A 54 4.74 3.20 12.52
N ILE A 55 4.78 2.73 11.27
CA ILE A 55 5.53 1.53 10.91
C ILE A 55 6.97 1.84 10.52
N PHE A 56 7.20 2.97 9.87
CA PHE A 56 8.49 3.29 9.26
C PHE A 56 9.25 4.41 9.97
N THR A 57 8.69 5.00 11.04
CA THR A 57 9.38 6.05 11.80
C THR A 57 9.37 5.78 13.29
N GLU A 58 10.32 6.38 14.01
CA GLU A 58 10.40 6.31 15.47
C GLU A 58 9.37 7.22 16.17
N SER A 59 8.61 8.04 15.44
CA SER A 59 7.60 8.98 15.98
C SER A 59 6.28 8.29 16.42
N GLY A 60 6.36 7.01 16.76
CA GLY A 60 5.23 6.09 16.91
C GLY A 60 4.47 6.25 18.23
N LEU A 61 3.52 7.19 18.28
CA LEU A 61 2.14 7.03 18.81
C LEU A 61 1.40 8.37 18.77
N LEU A 62 2.08 9.45 19.17
CA LEU A 62 1.50 10.78 19.36
C LEU A 62 0.95 11.39 18.06
N ALA A 63 1.66 11.22 16.95
CA ALA A 63 1.23 11.75 15.66
C ALA A 63 -0.06 11.09 15.12
N VAL A 64 -0.34 9.85 15.52
CA VAL A 64 -1.55 9.10 15.15
C VAL A 64 -2.74 9.55 15.98
N ILE A 65 -2.51 9.91 17.25
CA ILE A 65 -3.55 10.44 18.12
C ILE A 65 -4.05 11.80 17.61
N GLU A 66 -3.20 12.52 16.88
CA GLU A 66 -3.50 13.85 16.35
C GLU A 66 -4.12 13.83 14.93
N ASP A 67 -4.29 12.66 14.30
CA ASP A 67 -4.86 12.47 12.95
C ASP A 67 -4.31 13.50 11.94
N ARG A 68 -2.99 13.72 11.95
CA ARG A 68 -2.38 14.78 11.13
C ARG A 68 -2.53 14.50 9.65
N GLY A 69 -2.28 13.25 9.24
CA GLY A 69 -2.35 12.81 7.85
C GLY A 69 -1.43 13.59 6.90
N ASP A 70 -0.43 14.27 7.45
CA ASP A 70 0.59 15.02 6.72
C ASP A 70 1.77 14.11 6.34
N MET A 71 2.76 14.69 5.67
CA MET A 71 3.95 13.99 5.19
C MET A 71 4.61 13.16 6.33
N PRO A 72 4.66 11.82 6.22
CA PRO A 72 5.05 10.96 7.34
C PRO A 72 6.55 10.97 7.64
N PHE A 73 7.39 11.34 6.67
CA PHE A 73 8.84 11.20 6.73
C PHE A 73 9.56 12.55 6.81
N ASP A 74 10.72 12.54 7.44
CA ASP A 74 11.65 13.67 7.42
C ASP A 74 12.57 13.56 6.18
N PRO A 75 12.52 14.52 5.24
CA PRO A 75 13.36 14.48 4.05
C PRO A 75 14.80 14.97 4.27
N SER A 76 15.19 15.39 5.49
CA SER A 76 16.54 15.92 5.70
C SER A 76 17.65 14.86 5.61
N GLU A 77 17.41 13.68 6.17
CA GLU A 77 18.37 12.56 6.20
C GLU A 77 17.67 11.22 5.92
N PRO A 78 17.10 11.03 4.72
CA PRO A 78 16.37 9.82 4.39
C PRO A 78 17.31 8.63 4.18
N PRO A 79 16.94 7.42 4.63
CA PRO A 79 17.73 6.23 4.38
C PRO A 79 17.80 5.91 2.87
N PRO A 80 18.88 5.25 2.39
CA PRO A 80 18.98 4.83 1.01
C PRO A 80 17.93 3.76 0.70
N HIS A 81 17.35 3.84 -0.50
CA HIS A 81 16.42 2.85 -1.03
C HIS A 81 17.10 1.51 -1.30
N SER A 82 16.34 0.42 -1.26
CA SER A 82 16.82 -0.93 -1.56
C SER A 82 15.66 -1.81 -2.05
N LEU A 83 15.95 -2.87 -2.83
CA LEU A 83 14.92 -3.82 -3.26
C LEU A 83 14.25 -4.52 -2.07
N LYS A 84 15.04 -4.90 -1.07
CA LYS A 84 14.53 -5.48 0.17
C LYS A 84 13.52 -4.54 0.85
N ARG A 85 13.90 -3.27 1.03
CA ARG A 85 13.02 -2.24 1.61
C ARG A 85 11.74 -2.06 0.81
N GLN A 86 11.86 -1.97 -0.52
CA GLN A 86 10.72 -1.86 -1.43
C GLN A 86 9.78 -3.07 -1.34
N TYR A 87 10.33 -4.27 -1.24
CA TYR A 87 9.53 -5.48 -1.13
C TYR A 87 8.77 -5.54 0.21
N GLU A 88 9.42 -5.12 1.30
CA GLU A 88 8.80 -5.02 2.62
C GLU A 88 7.72 -3.93 2.65
N SER A 89 7.97 -2.76 2.05
CA SER A 89 7.01 -1.65 1.99
C SER A 89 5.79 -1.99 1.12
N GLN A 90 5.99 -2.65 -0.02
CA GLN A 90 4.89 -3.08 -0.89
C GLN A 90 3.93 -4.05 -0.18
N ARG A 91 4.43 -4.92 0.71
CA ARG A 91 3.57 -5.78 1.52
C ARG A 91 2.67 -4.95 2.43
N PHE A 92 3.22 -3.88 3.01
CA PHE A 92 2.45 -2.96 3.83
C PHE A 92 1.44 -2.15 2.99
N ASP A 93 1.82 -1.66 1.82
CA ASP A 93 0.92 -0.97 0.89
C ASP A 93 -0.27 -1.86 0.46
N ASN A 94 -0.03 -3.16 0.27
CA ASN A 94 -1.09 -4.14 0.01
C ASN A 94 -2.05 -4.29 1.21
N LEU A 95 -1.56 -4.24 2.44
CA LEU A 95 -2.42 -4.25 3.63
C LEU A 95 -3.28 -2.99 3.72
N LEU A 96 -2.71 -1.81 3.44
CA LEU A 96 -3.47 -0.55 3.35
C LEU A 96 -4.55 -0.64 2.27
N ALA A 97 -4.23 -1.16 1.09
CA ALA A 97 -5.20 -1.38 0.02
C ALA A 97 -6.34 -2.31 0.44
N GLN A 98 -6.02 -3.37 1.19
CA GLN A 98 -7.02 -4.31 1.69
C GLN A 98 -7.97 -3.62 2.68
N ASP A 99 -7.43 -2.83 3.61
CA ASP A 99 -8.22 -2.14 4.62
C ASP A 99 -9.07 -1.01 4.02
N PHE A 100 -8.54 -0.31 3.02
CA PHE A 100 -9.31 0.61 2.21
C PHE A 100 -10.48 -0.09 1.52
N CYS A 101 -10.25 -1.21 0.84
CA CYS A 101 -11.33 -1.94 0.15
C CYS A 101 -12.44 -2.37 1.12
N LYS A 102 -12.10 -2.85 2.32
CA LYS A 102 -13.10 -3.26 3.33
C LYS A 102 -14.01 -2.12 3.80
N THR A 103 -13.51 -0.88 3.76
CA THR A 103 -14.23 0.29 4.26
C THR A 103 -14.78 1.16 3.13
N CYS A 104 -14.31 0.95 1.89
CA CYS A 104 -14.71 1.70 0.71
C CYS A 104 -16.22 1.57 0.48
N PRO A 105 -16.95 2.69 0.42
CA PRO A 105 -18.37 2.69 0.07
C PRO A 105 -18.59 1.93 -1.24
N GLY A 106 -19.50 0.95 -1.23
CA GLY A 106 -19.95 0.27 -2.45
C GLY A 106 -19.10 -0.93 -2.81
N PHE A 107 -17.97 -1.14 -2.14
CA PHE A 107 -17.15 -2.32 -2.36
C PHE A 107 -17.91 -3.61 -2.05
N ASP A 108 -18.85 -3.57 -1.10
CA ASP A 108 -19.73 -4.67 -0.74
C ASP A 108 -20.61 -5.13 -1.90
N LEU A 109 -21.01 -4.20 -2.78
CA LEU A 109 -21.89 -4.43 -3.94
C LEU A 109 -21.21 -5.19 -5.09
N PHE A 110 -19.88 -5.20 -5.14
CA PHE A 110 -19.15 -5.87 -6.20
C PHE A 110 -19.21 -7.40 -6.10
N GLU A 111 -19.24 -8.06 -7.25
CA GLU A 111 -19.03 -9.51 -7.35
C GLU A 111 -17.58 -9.88 -7.00
N GLN A 112 -17.33 -11.17 -6.75
CA GLN A 112 -16.02 -11.63 -6.28
C GLN A 112 -14.87 -11.27 -7.25
N MET A 113 -15.11 -11.39 -8.56
CA MET A 113 -14.09 -11.04 -9.56
C MET A 113 -13.86 -9.53 -9.62
N GLU A 114 -14.92 -8.73 -9.54
CA GLU A 114 -14.85 -7.26 -9.51
C GLU A 114 -14.09 -6.77 -8.28
N LYS A 115 -14.36 -7.35 -7.10
CA LYS A 115 -13.62 -7.11 -5.86
C LYS A 115 -12.12 -7.36 -6.05
N ALA A 116 -11.74 -8.44 -6.73
CA ALA A 116 -10.35 -8.76 -7.00
C ALA A 116 -9.69 -7.75 -7.95
N ILE A 117 -10.40 -7.31 -9.00
CA ILE A 117 -9.91 -6.28 -9.92
C ILE A 117 -9.74 -4.95 -9.19
N PHE A 118 -10.74 -4.54 -8.41
CA PHE A 118 -10.72 -3.31 -7.64
C PHE A 118 -9.59 -3.29 -6.60
N TYR A 119 -9.40 -4.39 -5.86
CA TYR A 119 -8.29 -4.53 -4.93
C TYR A 119 -6.92 -4.35 -5.61
N ARG A 120 -6.72 -4.97 -6.79
CA ARG A 120 -5.46 -4.83 -7.56
C ARG A 120 -5.23 -3.38 -7.98
N ALA A 121 -6.28 -2.68 -8.41
CA ALA A 121 -6.20 -1.26 -8.75
C ALA A 121 -5.83 -0.40 -7.53
N CYS A 122 -6.43 -0.68 -6.37
CA CYS A 122 -6.09 0.02 -5.12
C CYS A 122 -4.64 -0.25 -4.71
N SER A 123 -4.20 -1.51 -4.73
CA SER A 123 -2.81 -1.90 -4.44
C SER A 123 -1.82 -1.15 -5.34
N LEU A 124 -2.07 -1.10 -6.65
CA LEU A 124 -1.23 -0.35 -7.58
C LEU A 124 -1.22 1.16 -7.26
N SER A 125 -2.38 1.72 -6.89
CA SER A 125 -2.50 3.13 -6.52
C SER A 125 -1.67 3.45 -5.29
N TYR A 126 -1.76 2.64 -4.23
CA TYR A 126 -0.92 2.78 -3.03
C TYR A 126 0.57 2.62 -3.34
N CYS A 127 0.95 1.75 -4.27
CA CYS A 127 2.35 1.55 -4.64
C CYS A 127 2.93 2.65 -5.54
N LEU A 128 2.12 3.39 -6.31
CA LEU A 128 2.61 4.35 -7.30
C LEU A 128 2.23 5.80 -6.98
N LEU A 129 0.94 6.05 -6.72
CA LEU A 129 0.44 7.40 -6.47
C LEU A 129 0.95 7.93 -5.13
N ASP A 130 1.05 7.08 -4.11
CA ASP A 130 1.57 7.53 -2.83
C ASP A 130 3.06 7.87 -2.93
N ILE A 131 3.87 7.10 -3.69
CA ILE A 131 5.28 7.48 -3.96
C ILE A 131 5.33 8.88 -4.59
N ALA A 132 4.49 9.14 -5.59
CA ALA A 132 4.45 10.43 -6.25
C ALA A 132 4.05 11.56 -5.29
N TRP A 133 2.99 11.37 -4.51
CA TRP A 133 2.51 12.37 -3.55
C TRP A 133 3.54 12.64 -2.44
N ILE A 134 4.09 11.58 -1.85
CA ILE A 134 5.15 11.63 -0.81
C ILE A 134 6.37 12.37 -1.35
N THR A 135 6.79 12.08 -2.59
CA THR A 135 7.93 12.74 -3.22
C THR A 135 7.68 14.24 -3.40
N VAL A 136 6.50 14.63 -3.90
CA VAL A 136 6.15 16.05 -4.10
C VAL A 136 6.07 16.81 -2.78
N GLU A 137 5.52 16.19 -1.73
CA GLU A 137 5.46 16.82 -0.40
C GLU A 137 6.82 16.89 0.30
N ALA A 138 7.67 15.88 0.13
CA ALA A 138 9.03 15.85 0.65
C ALA A 138 9.93 16.91 -0.01
N PHE A 139 9.83 17.05 -1.33
CA PHE A 139 10.72 17.86 -2.15
C PHE A 139 9.94 18.93 -2.91
N LYS A 140 9.50 19.97 -2.19
CA LYS A 140 8.67 21.06 -2.73
C LYS A 140 9.36 21.94 -3.76
N HIS A 141 10.68 21.84 -3.87
CA HIS A 141 11.51 22.65 -4.76
C HIS A 141 12.31 21.76 -5.69
N GLU A 142 12.47 22.19 -6.95
CA GLU A 142 13.36 21.53 -7.88
C GLU A 142 14.80 21.56 -7.35
N SER A 143 15.48 20.41 -7.46
CA SER A 143 16.87 20.21 -7.04
C SER A 143 17.69 19.82 -8.26
N GLU A 144 18.97 20.21 -8.27
CA GLU A 144 19.94 19.76 -9.29
C GLU A 144 20.08 18.22 -9.30
N ASN A 145 19.84 17.60 -8.14
CA ASN A 145 19.80 16.14 -7.97
C ASN A 145 18.39 15.74 -7.53
N PRO A 146 17.46 15.52 -8.47
CA PRO A 146 16.10 15.11 -8.15
C PRO A 146 16.09 13.74 -7.47
N GLN A 147 15.29 13.63 -6.41
CA GLN A 147 15.14 12.43 -5.60
C GLN A 147 13.70 11.95 -5.63
N VAL A 148 13.53 10.64 -5.47
CA VAL A 148 12.23 10.00 -5.25
C VAL A 148 12.22 9.45 -3.84
N MET A 149 11.14 9.71 -3.11
CA MET A 149 10.91 9.14 -1.79
C MET A 149 9.81 8.08 -1.85
N PHE A 150 10.13 6.90 -1.33
CA PHE A 150 9.25 5.73 -1.35
C PHE A 150 8.32 5.70 -0.14
N THR A 151 7.38 4.74 -0.14
CA THR A 151 6.35 4.57 0.89
C THR A 151 6.89 4.14 2.26
N ASP A 152 8.18 3.82 2.37
CA ASP A 152 8.90 3.57 3.64
C ASP A 152 9.81 4.74 4.08
N GLY A 153 9.80 5.85 3.33
CA GLY A 153 10.66 7.02 3.57
C GLY A 153 12.09 6.89 3.04
N SER A 154 12.44 5.75 2.43
CA SER A 154 13.73 5.62 1.76
C SER A 154 13.77 6.42 0.46
N THR A 155 14.97 6.76 0.00
CA THR A 155 15.15 7.59 -1.21
C THR A 155 16.19 7.02 -2.17
N CYS A 156 15.97 7.27 -3.45
CA CYS A 156 16.98 7.13 -4.49
C CYS A 156 17.04 8.41 -5.32
N THR A 157 18.15 8.63 -6.02
CA THR A 157 18.20 9.74 -6.99
C THR A 157 17.72 9.26 -8.36
N VAL A 158 17.11 10.17 -9.12
CA VAL A 158 16.59 9.86 -10.47
C VAL A 158 17.72 9.74 -11.49
N ASN A 159 18.75 10.59 -11.35
CA ASN A 159 19.81 10.73 -12.34
C ASN A 159 21.08 9.94 -12.00
N ASP A 160 21.24 9.53 -10.74
CA ASP A 160 22.38 8.76 -10.27
C ASP A 160 21.94 7.47 -9.57
N MET A 161 22.09 6.36 -10.30
CA MET A 161 21.78 5.01 -9.82
C MET A 161 22.80 4.49 -8.80
N SER A 162 23.80 5.30 -8.40
CA SER A 162 24.78 4.93 -7.37
C SER A 162 24.23 5.07 -5.95
N TYR A 163 23.13 5.80 -5.77
CA TYR A 163 22.48 6.02 -4.47
C TYR A 163 21.06 5.45 -4.44
N GLY A 164 20.82 4.56 -3.47
CA GLY A 164 19.69 3.63 -3.49
C GLY A 164 19.99 2.45 -4.42
N TRP A 165 19.46 1.27 -4.10
CA TRP A 165 19.74 -0.03 -4.74
C TRP A 165 21.07 -0.70 -4.36
N GLU A 166 21.59 -0.37 -3.17
CA GLU A 166 22.87 -0.91 -2.68
C GLU A 166 22.86 -2.44 -2.48
N ASP A 167 21.68 -3.05 -2.35
CA ASP A 167 21.51 -4.51 -2.25
C ASP A 167 21.47 -5.23 -3.62
N GLU A 168 21.61 -4.51 -4.73
CA GLU A 168 21.77 -5.07 -6.06
C GLU A 168 23.25 -5.36 -6.37
N GLU A 169 23.87 -6.28 -5.63
CA GLU A 169 25.23 -6.75 -5.94
C GLU A 169 25.30 -7.46 -7.31
N ASP A 170 24.17 -8.02 -7.78
CA ASP A 170 24.09 -8.88 -8.97
C ASP A 170 23.63 -8.17 -10.26
N ILE A 171 23.12 -6.94 -10.22
CA ILE A 171 22.59 -6.24 -11.40
C ILE A 171 23.41 -4.98 -11.66
N CYS A 172 24.35 -5.09 -12.59
CA CYS A 172 25.19 -3.97 -12.98
C CYS A 172 24.33 -2.81 -13.51
N ALA A 173 24.71 -1.56 -13.21
CA ALA A 173 24.01 -0.36 -13.71
C ALA A 173 23.81 -0.36 -15.25
N ASN A 174 24.66 -1.07 -16.00
CA ASN A 174 24.51 -1.27 -17.44
C ASN A 174 23.33 -2.19 -17.82
N GLU A 175 22.98 -3.17 -16.99
CA GLU A 175 21.83 -4.05 -17.17
C GLU A 175 20.53 -3.33 -16.83
N LYS A 176 20.54 -2.50 -15.76
CA LYS A 176 19.40 -1.62 -15.42
C LYS A 176 19.04 -0.68 -16.57
N LYS A 177 20.04 -0.04 -17.19
CA LYS A 177 19.84 0.85 -18.35
C LYS A 177 19.21 0.13 -19.55
N LYS A 178 19.57 -1.14 -19.79
CA LYS A 178 18.97 -1.93 -20.89
C LYS A 178 17.50 -2.24 -20.62
N LEU A 179 17.14 -2.60 -19.39
CA LEU A 179 15.75 -2.91 -19.03
C LEU A 179 14.82 -1.69 -19.18
N VAL A 180 15.29 -0.49 -18.81
CA VAL A 180 14.54 0.76 -18.94
C VAL A 180 14.49 1.26 -20.39
N ALA A 181 15.58 1.12 -21.16
CA ALA A 181 15.57 1.50 -22.57
C ALA A 181 14.66 0.59 -23.42
N HIS A 182 14.55 -0.70 -23.07
CA HIS A 182 13.67 -1.63 -23.77
C HIS A 182 12.18 -1.38 -23.51
N SER A 183 11.79 -0.85 -22.33
CA SER A 183 10.39 -0.50 -22.05
C SER A 183 9.91 0.75 -22.78
N VAL A 184 10.82 1.70 -23.05
CA VAL A 184 10.52 2.89 -23.87
C VAL A 184 10.42 2.53 -25.36
N SER A 185 11.23 1.57 -25.85
CA SER A 185 11.12 1.12 -27.25
C SER A 185 9.87 0.26 -27.56
N ALA A 186 9.19 -0.26 -26.53
CA ALA A 186 8.00 -1.09 -26.69
C ALA A 186 6.69 -0.29 -26.71
N SER A 187 6.74 1.02 -26.49
CA SER A 187 5.56 1.92 -26.55
C SER A 187 5.38 2.61 -27.91
N ASP A 188 6.33 2.43 -28.84
CA ASP A 188 6.32 3.00 -30.19
C ASP A 188 6.29 1.92 -31.32
N ALA A 189 5.75 0.73 -31.04
CA ALA A 189 5.56 -0.35 -32.03
C ALA A 189 4.11 -0.81 -32.14
#